data_AF-A0AB39W8E1-F1
#
_entry.id   AF-A0AB39W8E1-F1
#
_cell.length_a   1.000
_cell.length_b   1.000
_cell.length_c   1.000
_cell.angle_alpha   90.00
_cell.angle_beta   90.00
_cell.angle_gamma   90.00
#
_symmetry.space_group_name_H-M   'P 1'
#
loop_
_entity.id
_entity.type
_entity.pdbx_description
1 polymer ?
#
loop_
_entity_poly.entity_id
_entity_poly.type
_entity_poly.pdbx_seq_one_letter_code
_entity_poly.pdbx_strand_id
1 'polypeptide(L)' 'MNLKRIFGALLTALGIGALIYTAVVFANTGGSNNDVKALIIYGVLGIVFFSAGISLVRTTKDES' A
#
# COMPACT_ATOMS: atom_id res chain seq x y z
N MET A 1 -0.30 18.20 -14.78
CA MET A 1 -0.37 17.71 -13.39
C MET A 1 1.03 17.38 -12.93
N ASN A 2 1.40 17.75 -11.71
CA ASN A 2 2.71 17.46 -11.17
C ASN A 2 2.99 15.95 -11.15
N LEU A 3 4.14 15.55 -11.69
CA LEU A 3 4.55 14.14 -11.79
C LEU A 3 4.52 13.45 -10.42
N LYS A 4 4.97 14.15 -9.39
CA LYS A 4 4.90 13.71 -7.98
C LYS A 4 3.47 13.38 -7.51
N ARG A 5 2.46 14.11 -7.98
CA ARG A 5 1.04 13.88 -7.63
C ARG A 5 0.49 12.62 -8.31
N ILE A 6 0.89 12.37 -9.57
CA ILE A 6 0.51 11.15 -10.30
C ILE A 6 1.14 9.91 -9.67
N PHE A 7 2.45 9.96 -9.38
CA PHE A 7 3.14 8.87 -8.68
C PHE A 7 2.56 8.63 -7.28
N GLY A 8 2.23 9.69 -6.55
CA GLY A 8 1.61 9.57 -5.25
C GLY A 8 0.24 8.89 -5.33
N ALA A 9 -0.61 9.30 -6.26
CA ALA A 9 -1.93 8.68 -6.47
C ALA A 9 -1.80 7.20 -6.89
N LEU A 10 -0.89 6.88 -7.80
CA LEU A 10 -0.62 5.51 -8.23
C LEU A 10 -0.13 4.64 -7.07
N LEU A 11 0.85 5.13 -6.30
CA LEU A 11 1.42 4.41 -5.16
C LEU A 11 0.38 4.19 -4.06
N THR A 12 -0.51 5.16 -3.85
CA THR A 12 -1.62 5.03 -2.88
C THR A 12 -2.62 3.97 -3.34
N ALA A 13 -2.97 3.94 -4.63
CA ALA A 13 -3.86 2.91 -5.20
C ALA A 13 -3.25 1.50 -5.08
N LEU A 14 -1.94 1.36 -5.34
CA LEU A 14 -1.22 0.11 -5.13
C LEU A 14 -1.18 -0.30 -3.65
N GLY A 15 -0.96 0.66 -2.74
CA GLY A 15 -1.01 0.41 -1.30
C GLY A 15 -2.37 -0.10 -0.83
N ILE A 16 -3.46 0.51 -1.30
CA ILE A 16 -4.84 0.04 -1.03
C ILE A 16 -5.02 -1.39 -1.56
N GLY A 17 -4.60 -1.66 -2.80
CA GLY A 17 -4.68 -2.99 -3.39
C GLY A 17 -3.93 -4.05 -2.59
N ALA A 18 -2.71 -3.75 -2.13
CA ALA A 18 -1.90 -4.65 -1.30
C ALA A 18 -2.54 -4.92 0.07
N LEU A 19 -3.13 -3.91 0.71
CA LEU A 19 -3.85 -4.07 1.97
C LEU A 19 -5.11 -4.93 1.81
N ILE A 20 -5.87 -4.73 0.73
CA ILE A 20 -7.02 -5.58 0.39
C ILE A 20 -6.55 -7.02 0.15
N TYR A 21 -5.47 -7.21 -0.61
CA TYR A 21 -4.91 -8.55 -0.84
C TYR A 21 -4.47 -9.23 0.47
N THR A 22 -3.86 -8.48 1.39
CA THR A 22 -3.52 -8.99 2.73
C THR A 22 -4.76 -9.49 3.46
N ALA A 23 -5.87 -8.73 3.42
CA ALA A 23 -7.12 -9.14 4.04
C ALA A 23 -7.72 -10.39 3.39
N VAL A 24 -7.60 -10.53 2.06
CA VAL A 24 -8.03 -11.74 1.34
C VAL A 24 -7.18 -12.95 1.76
N VAL A 25 -5.85 -12.79 1.82
CA VAL A 25 -4.95 -13.87 2.27
C VAL A 25 -5.29 -14.27 3.71
N PHE A 26 -5.53 -13.30 4.60
CA PHE A 26 -5.95 -13.56 5.97
C PHE A 26 -7.25 -14.34 6.07
N ALA A 27 -8.27 -13.95 5.30
CA ALA A 27 -9.57 -14.62 5.31
C ALA A 27 -9.51 -16.07 4.79
N ASN A 28 -8.56 -16.38 3.90
CA ASN A 28 -8.38 -17.72 3.32
C ASN A 28 -7.31 -18.57 4.02
N THR A 29 -6.64 -18.01 5.03
CA THR A 29 -5.56 -18.68 5.77
C THR A 29 -6.11 -19.64 6.82
N GLY A 30 -5.57 -20.86 6.88
CA GLY A 30 -5.94 -21.88 7.87
C GLY A 30 -5.11 -21.88 9.16
N GLY A 31 -4.19 -20.92 9.32
CA GLY A 31 -3.34 -20.77 10.50
C GLY A 31 -1.98 -21.48 10.43
N SER A 32 -1.48 -21.80 9.22
CA SER A 32 -0.14 -22.37 9.07
C SER A 32 0.96 -21.30 9.21
N ASN A 33 2.16 -21.68 9.67
CA ASN A 33 3.28 -20.75 9.87
C ASN A 33 3.70 -19.99 8.59
N ASN A 34 3.52 -20.60 7.42
CA ASN A 34 3.81 -19.95 6.14
C ASN A 34 2.83 -18.82 5.84
N ASP A 35 1.58 -18.97 6.26
CA ASP A 35 0.52 -18.00 6.02
C ASP A 35 0.77 -16.73 6.86
N VAL A 36 1.23 -16.90 8.11
CA VAL A 36 1.58 -15.77 8.99
C VAL A 36 2.73 -14.94 8.40
N LYS A 37 3.75 -15.58 7.81
CA LYS A 37 4.84 -14.86 7.13
C LYS A 37 4.31 -14.04 5.95
N ALA A 38 3.45 -14.65 5.11
CA ALA A 38 2.87 -13.97 3.96
C ALA A 38 2.03 -12.74 4.38
N LEU A 39 1.21 -12.90 5.42
CA LEU A 39 0.43 -11.82 6.01
C LEU A 39 1.26 -10.62 6.45
N ILE A 40 2.36 -10.88 7.17
CA ILE A 40 3.25 -9.82 7.64
C ILE A 40 3.88 -9.10 6.45
N ILE A 41 4.36 -9.84 5.45
CA ILE A 41 5.01 -9.27 4.27
C ILE A 41 4.03 -8.37 3.51
N TYR A 42 2.85 -8.87 3.15
CA TYR A 42 1.88 -8.10 2.37
C TYR A 42 1.27 -6.95 3.18
N GLY A 43 1.01 -7.16 4.47
CA GLY A 43 0.47 -6.13 5.35
C GLY A 43 1.45 -4.97 5.52
N VAL A 44 2.71 -5.26 5.84
CA VAL A 44 3.75 -4.22 6.01
C VAL A 44 4.01 -3.50 4.68
N LEU A 45 4.15 -4.22 3.57
CA LEU A 45 4.33 -3.60 2.25
C LEU A 45 3.16 -2.69 1.88
N GLY A 46 1.91 -3.12 2.12
CA GLY A 46 0.73 -2.32 1.86
C GLY A 46 0.72 -1.02 2.67
N ILE A 47 1.05 -1.08 3.97
CA ILE A 47 1.16 0.10 4.83
C ILE A 47 2.26 1.05 4.33
N VAL A 48 3.42 0.52 3.97
CA VAL A 48 4.55 1.33 3.46
C VAL A 48 4.16 2.04 2.17
N PHE A 49 3.57 1.34 1.20
CA PHE A 49 3.16 1.96 -0.06
C PHE A 49 2.04 2.98 0.13
N PHE A 50 1.04 2.67 0.97
CA PHE A 50 -0.05 3.59 1.26
C PHE A 50 0.45 4.89 1.92
N SER A 51 1.28 4.77 2.96
CA SER A 51 1.82 5.92 3.68
C SER A 51 2.76 6.77 2.83
N ALA A 52 3.63 6.13 2.03
CA ALA A 52 4.50 6.82 1.08
C ALA A 52 3.70 7.54 -0.01
N GLY A 53 2.66 6.90 -0.55
CA GLY A 53 1.79 7.47 -1.57
C GLY A 53 1.09 8.75 -1.08
N ILE A 54 0.47 8.69 0.10
CA ILE A 54 -0.18 9.86 0.72
C ILE A 54 0.82 10.96 1.00
N SER A 55 2.00 10.63 1.54
CA SER A 55 3.05 11.62 1.81
C SER A 55 3.46 12.38 0.55
N LEU A 56 3.60 11.67 -0.57
CA LEU A 56 3.98 12.25 -1.85
C LEU A 56 2.88 13.16 -2.42
N VAL A 57 1.60 12.76 -2.31
CA VAL A 57 0.47 13.61 -2.70
C VAL A 57 0.34 14.85 -1.79
N ARG A 58 0.58 14.72 -0.49
CA ARG A 58 0.50 15.85 0.46
C ARG A 58 1.65 16.85 0.30
N THR A 59 2.83 16.36 -0.03
CA THR A 59 4.04 17.20 -0.20
C THR A 59 4.07 17.92 -1.55
N THR A 60 3.23 17.54 -2.51
CA THR A 60 3.10 18.34 -3.75
C THR A 60 2.35 19.63 -3.48
N LYS A 61 3.12 20.69 -3.23
CA LYS A 61 2.69 22.06 -3.51
C LYS A 61 2.67 22.21 -5.04
N ASP A 62 1.55 22.66 -5.62
CA ASP A 62 1.55 23.08 -7.02
C ASP A 62 2.48 24.31 -7.10
N GLU A 63 3.72 24.08 -7.54
CA GLU A 63 4.62 25.17 -7.95
C GLU A 63 3.93 25.84 -9.16
N SER A 64 3.49 27.09 -8.95
CA SER A 64 2.93 27.94 -10.00
C SER A 64 4.03 28.52 -10.87
#